data_AF-A0A319BJ92-F1
#
_entry.id   AF-A0A319BJ92-F1
#
_cell.length_a   1.000
_cell.length_b   1.000
_cell.length_c   1.000
_cell.angle_alpha   90.00
_cell.angle_beta   90.00
_cell.angle_gamma   90.00
#
_symmetry.space_group_name_H-M   'P 1'
#
loop_
_entity.id
_entity.type
_entity.pdbx_description
1 polymer ?
#
loop_
_entity_poly.entity_id
_entity_poly.type
_entity_poly.pdbx_seq_one_letter_code
_entity_poly.pdbx_strand_id
1 'polypeptide(L)' 'MPAGIFNSTYYGKDYRAGAALLRARRPYLFKNAFTGLALVSFTISVYAYTIRAVGQDEFSDVKIPDEPAKKQ' A
#
# COMPACT_ATOMS: atom_id res chain seq x y z
N MET A 1 -5.31 -28.70 -21.74
CA MET A 1 -4.21 -28.68 -22.74
C MET A 1 -3.50 -30.03 -22.70
N PRO A 2 -3.32 -30.72 -23.84
CA PRO A 2 -2.64 -32.02 -23.87
C PRO A 2 -1.19 -31.86 -23.37
N ALA A 3 -0.77 -32.75 -22.48
CA ALA A 3 0.59 -32.78 -21.94
C ALA A 3 1.55 -33.32 -23.00
N GLY A 4 1.96 -32.47 -23.94
CA GLY A 4 3.11 -32.73 -24.79
C GLY A 4 4.37 -32.87 -23.92
N ILE A 5 5.32 -33.67 -24.41
CA ILE A 5 6.58 -34.08 -23.74
C ILE A 5 7.40 -32.89 -23.18
N PHE A 6 7.12 -31.66 -23.64
CA PHE A 6 7.62 -30.43 -23.06
C PHE A 6 6.46 -29.50 -22.70
N ASN A 7 6.16 -29.38 -21.41
CA ASN A 7 5.27 -28.37 -20.89
C ASN A 7 6.11 -27.11 -20.58
N SER A 8 6.04 -26.11 -21.46
CA SER A 8 6.78 -24.84 -21.34
C SER A 8 6.19 -23.89 -20.30
N THR A 9 5.07 -24.26 -19.65
CA THR A 9 4.42 -23.39 -18.67
C THR A 9 5.02 -23.58 -17.27
N TYR A 10 5.14 -22.47 -16.55
CA TYR A 10 5.65 -22.44 -15.18
C TYR A 10 4.62 -22.88 -14.13
N TYR A 11 3.42 -23.28 -14.58
CA TYR A 11 2.28 -23.64 -13.74
C TYR A 11 1.84 -25.08 -14.01
N GLY A 12 1.42 -25.77 -12.95
CA GLY A 12 0.81 -27.10 -13.07
C GLY A 12 -0.59 -27.04 -13.68
N LYS A 13 -1.16 -28.22 -13.97
CA LYS A 13 -2.55 -28.37 -14.45
C LYS A 13 -3.57 -27.69 -13.52
N ASP A 14 -3.28 -27.65 -12.23
CA ASP A 14 -4.13 -27.07 -11.19
C ASP A 14 -3.80 -25.59 -10.91
N TYR A 15 -3.13 -24.90 -11.85
CA TYR A 15 -2.69 -23.50 -11.74
C TYR A 15 -1.72 -23.22 -10.57
N ARG A 16 -1.15 -24.26 -9.97
CA ARG A 16 -0.13 -24.11 -8.92
C ARG A 16 1.23 -23.78 -9.53
N ALA A 17 1.99 -22.90 -8.89
CA ALA A 17 3.36 -22.60 -9.31
C ALA A 17 4.23 -23.87 -9.28
N GLY A 18 4.90 -24.18 -10.39
CA GLY A 18 5.83 -25.29 -10.47
C GLY A 18 7.14 -25.04 -9.70
N ALA A 19 7.92 -26.10 -9.48
CA ALA A 19 9.17 -26.04 -8.71
C ALA A 19 10.20 -25.05 -9.30
N ALA A 20 10.27 -24.95 -10.63
CA ALA A 20 11.15 -24.02 -11.31
C ALA A 20 10.81 -22.54 -10.99
N LEU A 21 9.52 -22.20 -10.98
CA LEU A 21 9.04 -20.86 -10.67
C LEU A 21 9.25 -20.49 -9.20
N LEU A 22 8.96 -21.43 -8.29
CA LEU A 22 9.19 -21.22 -6.86
C LEU A 22 10.66 -20.97 -6.56
N ARG A 23 11.57 -21.73 -7.16
CA ARG A 23 13.02 -21.52 -7.03
C ARG A 23 13.44 -20.15 -7.56
N ALA A 24 12.96 -19.76 -8.73
CA ALA A 24 13.26 -18.46 -9.32
C ALA A 24 12.76 -17.29 -8.45
N ARG A 25 11.67 -17.48 -7.67
CA ARG A 25 11.10 -16.45 -6.79
C ARG A 25 11.70 -16.39 -5.38
N ARG A 26 12.38 -17.45 -4.91
CA ARG A 26 13.04 -17.49 -3.60
C ARG A 26 13.82 -16.22 -3.24
N PRO A 27 14.68 -15.65 -4.11
CA PRO A 27 15.49 -14.48 -3.73
C PRO A 27 14.69 -13.18 -3.62
N TYR A 28 13.49 -13.10 -4.20
CA TYR A 28 12.68 -11.89 -4.21
C TYR A 28 11.64 -11.84 -3.09
N LEU A 29 11.36 -12.96 -2.43
CA LEU A 29 10.35 -13.01 -1.38
C LEU A 29 10.65 -12.01 -0.25
N PHE A 30 11.87 -12.06 0.28
CA PHE A 30 12.29 -11.15 1.36
C PHE A 30 12.48 -9.72 0.88
N LYS A 31 13.10 -9.53 -0.29
CA LYS A 31 13.37 -8.20 -0.85
C LYS A 31 12.07 -7.45 -1.12
N ASN A 32 11.09 -8.12 -1.74
CA ASN A 32 9.81 -7.51 -2.06
C ASN A 32 8.96 -7.30 -0.81
N ALA A 33 8.99 -8.24 0.15
CA ALA A 33 8.28 -8.07 1.42
C ALA A 33 8.82 -6.85 2.19
N PHE A 34 10.14 -6.69 2.24
CA PHE A 34 10.76 -5.54 2.88
C PHE A 34 10.41 -4.22 2.19
N THR A 35 10.49 -4.16 0.86
CA THR A 35 10.07 -2.98 0.10
C THR A 35 8.59 -2.66 0.33
N GLY A 36 7.72 -3.67 0.32
CA GLY A 36 6.30 -3.49 0.59
C GLY A 36 6.05 -2.95 2.00
N LEU A 37 6.72 -3.52 3.02
CA LEU A 37 6.64 -3.04 4.39
C LEU A 37 7.14 -1.60 4.53
N ALA A 38 8.25 -1.26 3.87
CA ALA A 38 8.79 0.10 3.88
C ALA A 38 7.77 1.09 3.30
N LEU A 39 7.17 0.79 2.14
CA LEU A 39 6.14 1.64 1.55
C LEU A 39 4.92 1.80 2.46
N VAL A 40 4.39 0.70 3.00
CA VAL A 40 3.23 0.74 3.91
C VAL A 40 3.54 1.56 5.16
N SER A 41 4.70 1.34 5.78
CA SER A 41 5.12 2.09 6.97
C SER A 41 5.28 3.58 6.67
N PHE A 42 5.82 3.93 5.50
CA PHE A 42 6.00 5.31 5.11
C PHE A 42 4.64 6.01 4.93
N THR A 43 3.71 5.39 4.21
CA THR A 43 2.36 5.95 4.02
C THR A 43 1.61 6.11 5.34
N ILE A 44 1.65 5.12 6.23
CA ILE A 44 1.03 5.21 7.56
C ILE A 44 1.68 6.34 8.37
N SER A 45 3.01 6.46 8.31
CA SER A 45 3.74 7.51 9.04
C SER A 45 3.34 8.90 8.57
N VAL A 46 3.24 9.11 7.26
CA VAL A 46 2.78 10.39 6.69
C VAL A 46 1.35 10.69 7.15
N TYR A 47 0.43 9.73 7.05
CA TYR A 47 -0.96 9.90 7.48
C TYR A 47 -1.10 10.20 8.97
N ALA A 48 -0.38 9.48 9.83
CA ALA A 48 -0.41 9.72 11.26
C ALA A 48 0.22 11.08 11.62
N TYR A 49 1.32 11.44 10.95
CA TYR A 49 1.97 12.73 11.15
C TYR A 49 1.06 13.88 10.76
N THR A 50 0.34 13.81 9.63
CA THR A 50 -0.53 14.91 9.20
C THR A 50 -1.67 15.16 10.18
N ILE A 51 -2.29 14.12 10.74
CA ILE A 51 -3.30 14.28 11.80
C ILE A 51 -2.70 15.02 12.99
N ARG A 52 -1.52 14.61 13.42
CA ARG A 52 -0.85 15.21 14.58
C ARG A 52 -0.37 16.63 14.30
N ALA A 53 0.07 16.94 13.09
CA ALA A 53 0.58 18.25 12.71
C ALA A 53 -0.54 19.27 12.52
N VAL A 54 -1.66 18.88 11.88
CA VAL A 54 -2.81 19.77 11.63
C VAL A 54 -3.68 19.91 12.87
N GLY A 55 -3.81 18.87 13.69
CA GLY A 55 -4.65 18.89 14.90
C GLY A 55 -4.17 19.85 16.00
N GLN A 56 -3.09 20.59 15.80
CA GLN A 56 -2.57 21.58 16.75
C GLN A 56 -2.90 23.02 16.37
N ASP A 57 -3.63 23.28 15.28
CA ASP A 57 -4.11 24.64 14.99
C ASP A 57 -5.18 25.03 16.02
N GLU A 58 -4.79 25.92 16.93
CA GLU A 58 -5.69 26.55 17.90
C GLU A 58 -6.24 27.83 17.26
N PHE A 59 -7.46 27.76 16.72
CA PHE A 59 -8.19 28.87 16.06
C PHE A 59 -8.58 30.03 17.00
N SER A 60 -7.75 30.33 18.00
CA SER A 60 -7.95 31.35 19.03
C SER A 60 -7.90 32.77 18.48
N ASP A 61 -7.28 32.98 17.32
CA ASP A 61 -7.22 34.25 16.60
C ASP A 61 -8.45 34.49 15.70
N VAL A 62 -9.25 33.45 15.45
CA VAL A 62 -10.49 33.54 14.68
C VAL A 62 -11.59 34.10 15.57
N LYS A 63 -11.90 35.38 15.37
CA LYS A 63 -13.07 36.02 15.99
C LYS A 63 -14.35 35.47 15.35
N ILE A 64 -15.11 34.68 16.09
CA ILE A 64 -16.43 34.20 15.67
C ILE A 64 -17.41 35.38 15.84
N PRO A 65 -18.05 35.87 14.76
CA PRO A 65 -19.08 36.90 14.86
C PRO A 65 -20.33 36.31 15.53
N ASP A 66 -20.93 37.06 16.45
CA ASP A 66 -22.16 36.63 17.15
C ASP A 66 -23.37 36.48 16.21
N GLU A 67 -23.36 37.16 15.05
CA GLU A 67 -24.43 37.08 14.05
C GLU A 67 -23.91 36.67 12.67
N PRO A 68 -24.59 35.74 11.96
CA PRO A 68 -24.23 35.35 10.61
C PRO A 68 -24.37 36.54 9.64
N ALA A 69 -23.42 36.68 8.72
CA ALA A 69 -23.39 37.78 7.75
C ALA A 69 -24.73 37.91 7.01
N LYS A 70 -25.36 39.09 7.10
CA LYS A 70 -26.54 39.41 6.31
C LYS A 70 -26.17 39.38 4.83
N LYS A 71 -26.81 38.48 4.08
CA LYS A 71 -26.75 38.49 2.61
C LYS A 71 -27.27 39.83 2.09
N GLN A 72 -26.46 40.52 1.28
CA GLN A 72 -26.92 41.63 0.45
C GLN A 72 -27.82 41.12 -0.67
#